data_AF-H2L0C8-F1
#
_entry.id   AF-H2L0C8-F1
#
_cell.length_a   1.000
_cell.length_b   1.000
_cell.length_c   1.000
_cell.angle_alpha   90.00
_cell.angle_beta   90.00
_cell.angle_gamma   90.00
#
_symmetry.space_group_name_H-M   'P 1'
#
loop_
_entity.id
_entity.type
_entity.pdbx_description
1 polymer ?
#
loop_
_entity_poly.entity_id
_entity_poly.type
_entity_poly.pdbx_seq_one_letter_code
_entity_poly.pdbx_strand_id
1 'polypeptide(L)'
;MARLLSTLLLVSSISVVHVSAQANRAKVCEKAVNLGVTFYTASELQPILACIEPTLYNTPEDTTALIDKGKSCVISNSMSKAIPAMNLYSGFNSCTDLMALLDKMMTPFKNACKPVITKGLASLNTCKKNNKATGTAKQNACINKLYGDCMAMVTKQFVNKVCTALSKKMTAKEWNCCKQYAVKVVNVKGYACYNIVK
;
A
#
# COMPACT_ATOMS: atom_id res chain seq x y z
N MET A 1 29.14 -19.38 -34.29
CA MET A 1 29.28 -18.94 -32.88
C MET A 1 28.83 -17.50 -32.62
N ALA A 2 28.93 -16.56 -33.57
CA ALA A 2 28.51 -15.16 -33.37
C ALA A 2 26.98 -14.91 -33.24
N ARG A 3 26.13 -15.85 -33.69
CA ARG A 3 24.66 -15.73 -33.61
C ARG A 3 24.02 -16.22 -32.29
N LEU A 4 24.80 -16.86 -31.41
CA LEU A 4 24.34 -17.29 -30.07
C LEU A 4 24.64 -16.25 -28.98
N LEU A 5 25.69 -15.43 -29.18
CA LEU A 5 26.06 -14.33 -28.27
C LEU A 5 25.12 -13.12 -28.33
N SER A 6 24.53 -12.86 -29.50
CA SER A 6 23.59 -11.75 -29.73
C SER A 6 22.24 -12.01 -29.04
N THR A 7 21.78 -13.26 -29.02
CA THR A 7 20.54 -13.66 -28.34
C THR A 7 20.70 -13.65 -26.81
N LEU A 8 21.88 -14.00 -26.29
CA LEU A 8 22.18 -13.96 -24.85
C LEU A 8 22.25 -12.51 -24.29
N LEU A 9 22.70 -11.54 -25.10
CA LEU A 9 22.75 -10.11 -24.76
C LEU A 9 21.37 -9.42 -24.85
N LEU A 10 20.47 -9.92 -25.70
CA LEU A 10 19.07 -9.48 -25.77
C LEU A 10 18.23 -10.07 -24.61
N VAL A 11 18.51 -11.31 -24.20
CA VAL A 11 17.85 -11.93 -23.03
C VAL A 11 18.36 -11.34 -21.70
N SER A 12 19.63 -10.92 -21.63
CA SER A 12 20.17 -10.22 -20.45
C SER A 12 19.64 -8.78 -20.32
N SER A 13 19.41 -8.07 -21.43
CA SER A 13 18.80 -6.74 -21.39
C SER A 13 17.30 -6.79 -21.05
N ILE A 14 16.56 -7.83 -21.48
CA ILE A 14 15.15 -8.02 -21.09
C ILE A 14 15.01 -8.44 -19.62
N SER A 15 15.92 -9.24 -19.07
CA SER A 15 15.90 -9.61 -17.65
C SER A 15 16.29 -8.46 -16.72
N VAL A 16 17.17 -7.54 -17.13
CA VAL A 16 17.51 -6.34 -16.35
C VAL A 16 16.33 -5.35 -16.26
N VAL A 17 15.46 -5.29 -17.28
CA VAL A 17 14.27 -4.39 -17.25
C VAL A 17 13.21 -4.89 -16.26
N HIS A 18 13.10 -6.21 -16.06
CA HIS A 18 12.14 -6.80 -15.11
C HIS A 18 12.58 -6.67 -13.64
N VAL A 19 13.89 -6.57 -13.38
CA VAL A 19 14.44 -6.49 -12.01
C VAL A 19 14.27 -5.08 -11.41
N SER A 20 14.24 -4.03 -12.24
CA SER A 20 14.17 -2.65 -11.72
C SER A 20 12.81 -2.26 -11.12
N ALA A 21 11.70 -2.86 -11.58
CA ALA A 21 10.36 -2.60 -11.03
C ALA A 21 10.14 -3.26 -9.66
N GLN A 22 10.74 -4.44 -9.50
CA GLN A 22 10.52 -5.31 -8.35
C GLN A 22 11.24 -4.81 -7.10
N ALA A 23 12.38 -4.12 -7.25
CA ALA A 23 13.23 -3.75 -6.14
C ALA A 23 12.50 -2.90 -5.09
N ASN A 24 11.86 -1.77 -5.47
CA ASN A 24 11.17 -0.97 -4.47
C ASN A 24 9.80 -1.54 -4.08
N ARG A 25 9.11 -2.31 -4.94
CA ARG A 25 7.87 -2.98 -4.52
C ARG A 25 8.12 -3.95 -3.37
N ALA A 26 9.12 -4.82 -3.50
CA ALA A 26 9.51 -5.75 -2.44
C ALA A 26 9.88 -4.98 -1.16
N LYS A 27 10.68 -3.91 -1.27
CA LYS A 27 11.04 -3.08 -0.11
C LYS A 27 9.88 -2.32 0.51
N VAL A 28 8.87 -1.88 -0.27
CA VAL A 28 7.62 -1.31 0.26
C VAL A 28 6.90 -2.34 1.13
N CYS A 29 6.76 -3.57 0.62
CA CYS A 29 6.10 -4.65 1.35
C CYS A 29 6.86 -5.02 2.64
N GLU A 30 8.19 -5.16 2.57
CA GLU A 30 9.04 -5.38 3.75
C GLU A 30 8.91 -4.25 4.75
N LYS A 31 8.91 -3.00 4.27
CA LYS A 31 8.73 -1.84 5.11
C LYS A 31 7.35 -1.83 5.79
N ALA A 32 6.29 -2.26 5.12
CA ALA A 32 4.97 -2.39 5.73
C ALA A 32 4.97 -3.42 6.86
N VAL A 33 5.61 -4.57 6.68
CA VAL A 33 5.79 -5.59 7.74
C VAL A 33 6.65 -5.07 8.88
N ASN A 34 7.75 -4.36 8.59
CA ASN A 34 8.61 -3.74 9.61
C ASN A 34 7.92 -2.61 10.37
N LEU A 35 6.95 -1.94 9.75
CA LEU A 35 6.01 -1.01 10.40
C LEU A 35 4.85 -1.76 11.09
N GLY A 36 4.89 -3.07 11.14
CA GLY A 36 4.02 -3.88 12.00
C GLY A 36 2.82 -4.50 11.30
N VAL A 37 2.70 -4.49 9.96
CA VAL A 37 1.70 -5.36 9.31
C VAL A 37 1.99 -6.82 9.68
N THR A 38 0.99 -7.51 10.24
CA THR A 38 1.12 -8.91 10.69
C THR A 38 0.17 -9.85 9.98
N PHE A 39 -0.93 -9.35 9.39
CA PHE A 39 -1.88 -10.22 8.68
C PHE A 39 -1.28 -10.84 7.42
N TYR A 40 -0.44 -10.09 6.73
CA TYR A 40 0.25 -10.49 5.51
C TYR A 40 1.75 -10.49 5.72
N THR A 41 2.45 -11.45 5.11
CA THR A 41 3.89 -11.37 4.89
C THR A 41 4.22 -10.37 3.78
N ALA A 42 5.49 -9.98 3.67
CA ALA A 42 5.93 -9.11 2.58
C ALA A 42 5.72 -9.76 1.21
N SER A 43 5.90 -11.08 1.09
CA SER A 43 5.67 -11.82 -0.16
C SER A 43 4.19 -11.89 -0.53
N GLU A 44 3.28 -11.98 0.44
CA GLU A 44 1.83 -11.95 0.21
C GLU A 44 1.34 -10.56 -0.23
N LEU A 45 1.99 -9.48 0.22
CA LEU A 45 1.64 -8.11 -0.18
C LEU A 45 2.08 -7.76 -1.61
N GLN A 46 3.14 -8.37 -2.13
CA GLN A 46 3.68 -8.05 -3.45
C GLN A 46 2.69 -8.24 -4.61
N PRO A 47 1.99 -9.38 -4.76
CA PRO A 47 1.03 -9.55 -5.85
C PRO A 47 -0.19 -8.62 -5.71
N ILE A 48 -0.58 -8.25 -4.48
CA ILE A 48 -1.63 -7.24 -4.24
C ILE A 48 -1.20 -5.89 -4.81
N LEU A 49 0.01 -5.42 -4.48
CA LEU A 49 0.51 -4.15 -5.02
C LEU A 49 0.66 -4.19 -6.54
N ALA A 50 1.24 -5.27 -7.08
CA ALA A 50 1.39 -5.46 -8.52
C ALA A 50 0.05 -5.36 -9.27
N CYS A 51 -1.04 -5.88 -8.67
CA CYS A 51 -2.39 -5.79 -9.22
C CYS A 51 -2.96 -4.36 -9.24
N ILE A 52 -2.58 -3.50 -8.29
CA ILE A 52 -3.06 -2.10 -8.17
C ILE A 52 -2.32 -1.16 -9.12
N GLU A 53 -1.04 -1.43 -9.37
CA GLU A 53 -0.13 -0.54 -10.09
C GLU A 53 -0.60 -0.04 -11.46
N PRO A 54 -1.25 -0.85 -12.33
CA PRO A 54 -1.75 -0.33 -13.60
C PRO A 54 -2.75 0.82 -13.42
N THR A 55 -3.68 0.69 -12.47
CA THR A 55 -4.64 1.76 -12.15
C THR A 55 -3.93 2.96 -11.52
N LEU A 56 -2.97 2.73 -10.62
CA LEU A 56 -2.15 3.80 -10.04
C LEU A 56 -1.35 4.57 -11.10
N TYR A 57 -0.78 3.88 -12.09
CA TYR A 57 -0.02 4.53 -13.15
C TYR A 57 -0.92 5.35 -14.09
N ASN A 58 -2.07 4.78 -14.47
CA ASN A 58 -2.97 5.35 -15.47
C ASN A 58 -3.82 6.48 -14.91
N THR A 59 -4.43 6.28 -13.75
CA THR A 59 -5.40 7.20 -13.13
C THR A 59 -5.04 7.48 -11.66
N PRO A 60 -3.84 8.06 -11.38
CA PRO A 60 -3.34 8.22 -10.02
C PRO A 60 -4.18 9.17 -9.13
N GLU A 61 -4.99 10.03 -9.75
CA GLU A 61 -5.83 11.02 -9.05
C GLU A 61 -7.26 10.50 -8.79
N ASP A 62 -7.67 9.43 -9.47
CA ASP A 62 -8.96 8.79 -9.26
C ASP A 62 -8.92 7.89 -8.03
N THR A 63 -9.11 8.51 -6.87
CA THR A 63 -9.04 7.79 -5.59
C THR A 63 -10.14 6.74 -5.44
N THR A 64 -11.28 6.88 -6.12
CA THR A 64 -12.37 5.89 -6.05
C THR A 64 -11.97 4.64 -6.82
N ALA A 65 -11.52 4.80 -8.08
CA ALA A 65 -11.02 3.68 -8.88
C ALA A 65 -9.84 2.96 -8.21
N LEU A 66 -8.96 3.71 -7.53
CA LEU A 66 -7.84 3.13 -6.78
C LEU A 66 -8.29 2.30 -5.58
N ILE A 67 -9.27 2.79 -4.82
CA ILE A 67 -9.83 2.07 -3.67
C ILE A 67 -10.51 0.78 -4.15
N ASP A 68 -11.35 0.85 -5.17
CA ASP A 68 -12.08 -0.31 -5.67
C ASP A 68 -11.15 -1.33 -6.31
N LYS A 69 -10.14 -0.87 -7.07
CA LYS A 69 -9.08 -1.74 -7.57
C LYS A 69 -8.32 -2.38 -6.41
N GLY A 70 -7.95 -1.62 -5.38
CA GLY A 70 -7.32 -2.10 -4.16
C GLY A 70 -8.11 -3.22 -3.49
N LYS A 71 -9.41 -3.02 -3.27
CA LYS A 71 -10.31 -4.04 -2.70
C LYS A 71 -10.30 -5.32 -3.55
N SER A 72 -10.47 -5.20 -4.87
CA SER A 72 -10.47 -6.35 -5.78
C SER A 72 -9.14 -7.12 -5.78
N CYS A 73 -8.02 -6.41 -5.70
CA CYS A 73 -6.68 -6.99 -5.66
C CYS A 73 -6.41 -7.71 -4.34
N VAL A 74 -6.85 -7.15 -3.21
CA VAL A 74 -6.77 -7.83 -1.92
C VAL A 74 -7.61 -9.11 -1.95
N ILE A 75 -8.88 -9.05 -2.36
CA ILE A 75 -9.75 -10.24 -2.38
C ILE A 75 -9.17 -11.36 -3.26
N SER A 76 -8.76 -11.03 -4.48
CA SER A 76 -8.23 -12.01 -5.45
C SER A 76 -6.91 -12.66 -5.01
N ASN A 77 -6.08 -11.95 -4.25
CA ASN A 77 -4.77 -12.45 -3.82
C ASN A 77 -4.74 -12.97 -2.37
N SER A 78 -5.85 -12.87 -1.64
CA SER A 78 -5.94 -13.25 -0.22
C SER A 78 -6.86 -14.45 0.03
N MET A 79 -7.10 -15.31 -0.97
CA MET A 79 -7.97 -16.48 -0.81
C MET A 79 -7.55 -17.39 0.35
N SER A 80 -6.24 -17.56 0.58
CA SER A 80 -5.70 -18.32 1.73
C SER A 80 -6.04 -17.70 3.10
N LYS A 81 -6.44 -16.43 3.12
CA LYS A 81 -6.84 -15.69 4.33
C LYS A 81 -8.32 -15.33 4.36
N ALA A 82 -9.14 -15.87 3.47
CA ALA A 82 -10.57 -15.54 3.41
C ALA A 82 -11.28 -15.82 4.74
N ILE A 83 -11.08 -17.01 5.32
CA ILE A 83 -11.67 -17.41 6.62
C ILE A 83 -11.26 -16.45 7.76
N PRO A 84 -9.96 -16.21 8.04
CA PRO A 84 -9.59 -15.27 9.09
C PRO A 84 -10.05 -13.84 8.79
N ALA A 85 -10.07 -13.40 7.53
CA ALA A 85 -10.60 -12.08 7.16
C ALA A 85 -12.11 -11.95 7.44
N MET A 86 -12.90 -12.97 7.14
CA MET A 86 -14.34 -13.02 7.46
C MET A 86 -14.58 -12.97 8.98
N ASN A 87 -13.79 -13.71 9.76
CA ASN A 87 -13.89 -13.68 11.23
C ASN A 87 -13.55 -12.29 11.78
N LEU A 88 -12.53 -11.63 11.22
CA LEU A 88 -12.18 -10.25 11.60
C LEU A 88 -13.29 -9.27 11.23
N TYR A 89 -13.84 -9.37 10.02
CA TYR A 89 -14.95 -8.54 9.58
C TYR A 89 -16.17 -8.69 10.50
N SER A 90 -16.54 -9.94 10.82
CA SER A 90 -17.68 -10.23 11.69
C SER A 90 -17.44 -9.75 13.13
N GLY A 91 -16.23 -9.96 13.66
CA GLY A 91 -15.84 -9.44 14.97
C GLY A 91 -15.85 -7.92 15.04
N PHE A 92 -15.37 -7.24 13.99
CA PHE A 92 -15.45 -5.79 13.93
C PHE A 92 -16.91 -5.32 13.86
N ASN A 93 -17.76 -5.96 13.05
CA ASN A 93 -19.16 -5.55 12.99
C ASN A 93 -19.95 -5.80 14.28
N SER A 94 -19.51 -6.71 15.15
CA SER A 94 -20.14 -6.89 16.47
C SER A 94 -19.87 -5.74 17.45
N CYS A 95 -18.82 -4.94 17.21
CA CYS A 95 -18.50 -3.77 18.04
C CYS A 95 -18.98 -2.45 17.43
N THR A 96 -18.95 -2.29 16.09
CA THR A 96 -19.25 -1.06 15.34
C THR A 96 -19.34 -1.40 13.86
N ASP A 97 -20.16 -0.68 13.10
CA ASP A 97 -20.22 -0.86 11.65
C ASP A 97 -18.86 -0.50 11.02
N LEU A 98 -18.16 -1.53 10.51
CA LEU A 98 -16.83 -1.38 9.94
C LEU A 98 -16.89 -0.57 8.64
N MET A 99 -17.89 -0.77 7.79
CA MET A 99 -17.99 -0.09 6.50
C MET A 99 -18.29 1.39 6.69
N ALA A 100 -19.26 1.71 7.56
CA ALA A 100 -19.55 3.09 7.92
C ALA A 100 -18.34 3.79 8.56
N LEU A 101 -17.58 3.09 9.41
CA LEU A 101 -16.36 3.63 9.98
C LEU A 101 -15.27 3.88 8.93
N LEU A 102 -15.05 2.95 7.99
CA LEU A 102 -14.08 3.11 6.91
C LEU A 102 -14.43 4.31 6.02
N ASP A 103 -15.70 4.47 5.65
CA ASP A 103 -16.17 5.60 4.85
C ASP A 103 -15.98 6.92 5.59
N LYS A 104 -16.35 6.97 6.88
CA LYS A 104 -16.13 8.13 7.76
C LYS A 104 -14.65 8.51 7.87
N MET A 105 -13.75 7.53 7.92
CA MET A 105 -12.30 7.75 8.11
C MET A 105 -11.54 8.02 6.82
N MET A 106 -12.12 7.73 5.65
CA MET A 106 -11.44 7.85 4.36
C MET A 106 -10.89 9.26 4.11
N THR A 107 -11.73 10.28 4.25
CA THR A 107 -11.31 11.68 4.04
C THR A 107 -10.29 12.15 5.09
N PRO A 108 -10.49 11.94 6.40
CA PRO A 108 -9.46 12.19 7.41
C PRO A 108 -8.12 11.51 7.12
N PHE A 109 -8.14 10.27 6.64
CA PHE A 109 -6.94 9.52 6.30
C PHE A 109 -6.20 10.13 5.11
N LYS A 110 -6.93 10.42 4.00
CA LYS A 110 -6.37 11.10 2.83
C LYS A 110 -5.73 12.43 3.22
N ASN A 111 -6.38 13.21 4.08
CA ASN A 111 -5.86 14.49 4.56
C ASN A 111 -4.56 14.32 5.39
N ALA A 112 -4.53 13.35 6.31
CA ALA A 112 -3.34 13.06 7.09
C ALA A 112 -2.17 12.56 6.22
N CYS A 113 -2.48 11.84 5.14
CA CYS A 113 -1.51 11.29 4.19
C CYS A 113 -1.14 12.24 3.04
N LYS A 114 -1.78 13.42 2.94
CA LYS A 114 -1.61 14.38 1.85
C LYS A 114 -0.14 14.66 1.48
N PRO A 115 0.80 14.88 2.42
CA PRO A 115 2.20 15.12 2.07
C PRO A 115 2.84 13.97 1.27
N VAL A 116 2.57 12.72 1.67
CA VAL A 116 3.10 11.53 0.99
C VAL A 116 2.44 11.35 -0.38
N ILE A 117 1.12 11.53 -0.44
CA ILE A 117 0.34 11.44 -1.69
C ILE A 117 0.86 12.48 -2.70
N THR A 118 0.95 13.75 -2.30
CA THR A 118 1.45 14.83 -3.17
C THR A 118 2.86 14.55 -3.67
N LYS A 119 3.77 14.07 -2.80
CA LYS A 119 5.13 13.70 -3.21
C LYS A 119 5.12 12.54 -4.23
N GLY A 120 4.33 11.50 -3.97
CA GLY A 120 4.20 10.35 -4.86
C GLY A 120 3.65 10.72 -6.23
N LEU A 121 2.58 11.52 -6.27
CA LEU A 121 1.96 12.03 -7.49
C LEU A 121 2.94 12.88 -8.31
N ALA A 122 3.64 13.82 -7.66
CA ALA A 122 4.64 14.66 -8.31
C ALA A 122 5.77 13.80 -8.91
N SER A 123 6.23 12.77 -8.19
CA SER A 123 7.28 11.86 -8.65
C SER A 123 6.84 11.04 -9.87
N LEU A 124 5.63 10.47 -9.81
CA LEU A 124 5.03 9.71 -10.89
C LEU A 124 4.83 10.57 -12.13
N ASN A 125 4.23 11.76 -12.00
CA ASN A 125 3.96 12.66 -13.12
C ASN A 125 5.27 13.17 -13.76
N THR A 126 6.27 13.51 -12.93
CA THR A 126 7.60 13.90 -13.43
C THR A 126 8.26 12.76 -14.19
N CYS A 127 8.19 11.52 -13.67
CA CYS A 127 8.72 10.36 -14.38
C CYS A 127 7.97 10.10 -15.69
N LYS A 128 6.63 10.16 -15.70
CA LYS A 128 5.82 9.99 -16.90
C LYS A 128 6.21 11.01 -17.98
N LYS A 129 6.50 12.25 -17.60
CA LYS A 129 6.93 13.31 -18.51
C LYS A 129 8.36 13.07 -19.06
N ASN A 130 9.31 12.70 -18.21
CA ASN A 130 10.73 12.73 -18.56
C ASN A 130 11.32 11.36 -18.98
N ASN A 131 10.67 10.26 -18.61
CA ASN A 131 11.16 8.92 -18.93
C ASN A 131 10.83 8.55 -20.40
N LYS A 132 11.87 8.20 -21.16
CA LYS A 132 11.82 7.89 -22.60
C LYS A 132 11.43 6.44 -22.90
N ALA A 133 11.40 5.54 -21.90
CA ALA A 133 10.87 4.20 -22.08
C ALA A 133 9.38 4.25 -22.50
N THR A 134 8.86 3.16 -23.05
CA THR A 134 7.45 3.03 -23.44
C THR A 134 6.82 1.80 -22.79
N GLY A 135 5.48 1.71 -22.87
CA GLY A 135 4.70 0.57 -22.37
C GLY A 135 5.01 0.21 -20.91
N THR A 136 5.04 -1.10 -20.63
CA THR A 136 5.27 -1.66 -19.29
C THR A 136 6.60 -1.24 -18.68
N ALA A 137 7.65 -1.06 -19.49
CA ALA A 137 8.96 -0.61 -18.99
C ALA A 137 8.88 0.80 -18.38
N LYS A 138 8.16 1.73 -19.03
CA LYS A 138 7.91 3.08 -18.50
C LYS A 138 7.08 3.03 -17.23
N GLN A 139 6.00 2.26 -17.24
CA GLN A 139 5.13 2.08 -16.07
C GLN A 139 5.94 1.61 -14.87
N ASN A 140 6.68 0.51 -15.04
CA ASN A 140 7.52 -0.10 -14.03
C ASN A 140 8.54 0.88 -13.45
N ALA A 141 9.27 1.61 -14.31
CA ALA A 141 10.26 2.58 -13.87
C ALA A 141 9.64 3.71 -13.03
N CYS A 142 8.47 4.21 -13.44
CA CYS A 142 7.80 5.31 -12.76
C CYS A 142 7.12 4.91 -11.46
N ILE A 143 6.51 3.72 -11.40
CA ILE A 143 6.00 3.16 -10.15
C ILE A 143 7.15 2.89 -9.17
N ASN A 144 8.25 2.31 -9.64
CA ASN A 144 9.42 2.08 -8.79
C ASN A 144 9.97 3.38 -8.20
N LYS A 145 9.97 4.47 -8.99
CA LYS A 145 10.35 5.81 -8.50
C LYS A 145 9.35 6.37 -7.48
N LEU A 146 8.05 6.27 -7.74
CA LEU A 146 7.01 6.66 -6.78
C LEU A 146 7.21 5.94 -5.44
N TYR A 147 7.43 4.61 -5.47
CA TYR A 147 7.65 3.83 -4.26
C TYR A 147 8.88 4.29 -3.48
N GLY A 148 10.01 4.52 -4.15
CA GLY A 148 11.22 5.03 -3.50
C GLY A 148 10.97 6.36 -2.75
N ASP A 149 10.32 7.31 -3.40
CA ASP A 149 10.03 8.62 -2.80
C ASP A 149 9.01 8.52 -1.64
N CYS A 150 7.95 7.73 -1.78
CA CYS A 150 6.96 7.54 -0.72
C CYS A 150 7.54 6.78 0.48
N MET A 151 8.34 5.73 0.27
CA MET A 151 8.98 4.96 1.33
C MET A 151 9.86 5.80 2.24
N ALA A 152 10.58 6.79 1.69
CA ALA A 152 11.42 7.68 2.48
C ALA A 152 10.62 8.50 3.49
N MET A 153 9.36 8.83 3.19
CA MET A 153 8.50 9.63 4.06
C MET A 153 7.72 8.82 5.09
N VAL A 154 7.38 7.56 4.78
CA VAL A 154 6.56 6.72 5.66
C VAL A 154 7.43 6.13 6.78
N THR A 155 7.60 6.87 7.87
CA THR A 155 8.32 6.43 9.07
C THR A 155 7.37 5.99 10.18
N LYS A 156 7.90 5.38 11.24
CA LYS A 156 7.11 5.09 12.45
C LYS A 156 6.47 6.35 13.05
N GLN A 157 7.20 7.47 13.03
CA GLN A 157 6.68 8.78 13.47
C GLN A 157 5.53 9.26 12.58
N PHE A 158 5.65 9.10 11.26
CA PHE A 158 4.58 9.44 10.33
C PHE A 158 3.31 8.61 10.58
N VAL A 159 3.45 7.28 10.75
CA VAL A 159 2.32 6.39 11.06
C VAL A 159 1.68 6.77 12.40
N ASN A 160 2.47 7.07 13.44
CA ASN A 160 1.97 7.61 14.71
C ASN A 160 1.16 8.90 14.51
N LYS A 161 1.66 9.85 13.71
CA LYS A 161 0.98 11.12 13.42
C LYS A 161 -0.38 10.87 12.74
N VAL A 162 -0.43 10.02 11.72
CA VAL A 162 -1.67 9.66 11.00
C VAL A 162 -2.65 8.97 11.95
N CYS A 163 -2.20 7.97 12.69
CA CYS A 163 -3.03 7.23 13.64
C CYS A 163 -3.62 8.14 14.73
N THR A 164 -2.83 9.03 15.32
CA THR A 164 -3.29 10.02 16.31
C THR A 164 -4.30 11.00 15.71
N ALA A 165 -4.13 11.42 14.45
CA ALA A 165 -5.09 12.29 13.78
C ALA A 165 -6.43 11.57 13.54
N LEU A 166 -6.39 10.29 13.14
CA LEU A 166 -7.58 9.47 12.94
C LEU A 166 -8.31 9.17 14.23
N SER A 167 -7.59 8.80 15.30
CA SER A 167 -8.21 8.49 16.58
C SER A 167 -9.07 9.67 17.03
N LYS A 168 -8.60 10.92 16.92
CA LYS A 168 -9.37 12.13 17.24
C LYS A 168 -10.70 12.28 16.47
N LYS A 169 -10.88 11.60 15.34
CA LYS A 169 -12.11 11.62 14.53
C LYS A 169 -13.10 10.48 14.85
N MET A 170 -12.69 9.52 15.69
CA MET A 170 -13.51 8.39 16.11
C MET A 170 -14.25 8.69 17.42
N THR A 171 -15.37 8.01 17.68
CA THR A 171 -15.97 7.95 19.03
C THR A 171 -15.13 7.05 19.95
N ALA A 172 -15.42 7.05 21.26
CA ALA A 172 -14.80 6.11 22.20
C ALA A 172 -15.10 4.65 21.83
N LYS A 173 -16.36 4.35 21.42
CA LYS A 173 -16.79 3.03 20.96
C LYS A 173 -15.99 2.56 19.73
N GLU A 174 -15.93 3.39 18.69
CA GLU A 174 -15.19 3.11 17.45
C GLU A 174 -13.69 2.90 17.75
N TRP A 175 -13.09 3.77 18.57
CA TRP A 175 -11.67 3.69 18.90
C TRP A 175 -11.31 2.44 19.72
N ASN A 176 -12.13 2.11 20.73
CA ASN A 176 -11.93 0.89 21.51
C ASN A 176 -12.07 -0.36 20.65
N CYS A 177 -13.00 -0.35 19.69
CA CYS A 177 -13.07 -1.44 18.75
C CYS A 177 -11.84 -1.55 17.84
N CYS A 178 -11.36 -0.43 17.29
CA CYS A 178 -10.11 -0.41 16.55
C CYS A 178 -8.96 -1.01 17.36
N LYS A 179 -8.81 -0.68 18.65
CA LYS A 179 -7.78 -1.27 19.51
C LYS A 179 -7.94 -2.79 19.67
N GLN A 180 -9.17 -3.28 19.80
CA GLN A 180 -9.47 -4.70 19.98
C GLN A 180 -9.13 -5.54 18.73
N TYR A 181 -9.45 -5.05 17.54
CA TYR A 181 -9.31 -5.85 16.31
C TYR A 181 -8.12 -5.47 15.43
N ALA A 182 -7.62 -4.23 15.48
CA ALA A 182 -6.45 -3.84 14.68
C ALA A 182 -5.20 -4.63 15.07
N VAL A 183 -5.05 -5.05 16.34
CA VAL A 183 -3.93 -5.91 16.80
C VAL A 183 -3.86 -7.25 16.07
N LYS A 184 -4.96 -7.68 15.42
CA LYS A 184 -5.00 -8.92 14.64
C LYS A 184 -4.44 -8.75 13.23
N VAL A 185 -4.27 -7.51 12.76
CA VAL A 185 -3.78 -7.23 11.41
C VAL A 185 -2.51 -6.39 11.38
N VAL A 186 -2.27 -5.60 12.43
CA VAL A 186 -1.12 -4.72 12.59
C VAL A 186 -0.69 -4.73 14.07
N ASN A 187 0.60 -4.72 14.36
CA ASN A 187 1.14 -4.49 15.70
C ASN A 187 0.98 -3.02 16.13
N VAL A 188 -0.26 -2.63 16.41
CA VAL A 188 -0.61 -1.26 16.82
C VAL A 188 -0.06 -0.89 18.19
N LYS A 189 0.24 -1.88 19.06
CA LYS A 189 0.80 -1.65 20.41
C LYS A 189 2.15 -0.93 20.39
N GLY A 190 2.90 -1.06 19.29
CA GLY A 190 4.18 -0.35 19.10
C GLY A 190 4.03 1.15 18.79
N TYR A 191 2.81 1.64 18.59
CA TYR A 191 2.49 3.02 18.22
C TYR A 191 1.89 3.79 19.40
N ALA A 192 2.33 5.02 19.60
CA ALA A 192 1.89 5.87 20.70
C ALA A 192 0.38 6.14 20.67
N CYS A 193 -0.21 6.18 19.46
CA CYS A 193 -1.64 6.38 19.31
C CYS A 193 -2.48 5.29 20.01
N TYR A 194 -1.98 4.06 20.11
CA TYR A 194 -2.71 2.94 20.74
C TYR A 194 -3.04 3.21 22.22
N ASN A 195 -2.21 4.01 22.90
CA ASN A 195 -2.37 4.34 24.31
C ASN A 195 -3.35 5.50 24.56
N ILE A 196 -3.97 6.06 23.51
CA ILE A 196 -4.97 7.11 23.66
C ILE A 196 -6.22 6.53 24.33
N VAL A 197 -6.61 7.15 25.45
CA VAL A 197 -7.88 6.91 26.15
C VAL A 197 -8.90 7.93 25.65
N LYS A 198 -10.13 7.48 25.41
CA LYS A 198 -11.26 8.28 24.92
C LYS A 198 -12.46 8.14 25.82
#